data_AF-U6KJE2-F1
#
_entry.id   AF-U6KJE2-F1
#
_cell.length_a   1.000
_cell.length_b   1.000
_cell.length_c   1.000
_cell.angle_alpha   90.00
_cell.angle_beta   90.00
_cell.angle_gamma   90.00
#
_symmetry.space_group_name_H-M   'P 1'
#
loop_
_entity.id
_entity.type
_entity.pdbx_description
1 polymer ?
#
loop_
_entity_poly.entity_id
_entity_poly.type
_entity_poly.pdbx_seq_one_letter_code
_entity_poly.pdbx_strand_id
1 'polypeptide(L)'
;MGSASPPPPPSPSASGAPGGPPGAPRKGLRGRRWGAPWKGLRGRWWGAPGEGGPPRGPALWGLLAPFMAAKKVEAVLLGGGALLGALSGLLLPYFFKSMGATIDNLSSGVDVGGPVKQMAAAGALNLVLQGVSCFCFEAAADRLVARQRSSYVAAVLQQQLSWFDRQDAGSLAAKLDSSLADLREGIGMKFVAIPYNLLLVVGSLAVALATSWQVTLCAAAGLLPAVAFGALLAGALRRAAAAAAAALEAAGAVAAETLGAPRTVAAFGQEGASRARYEQHIAAAEAAAARGGLFSGLGMAGLISSVFAIGAPEGLQRGPRGAPEGPQREPRGDPEGTQTGKPGGH
;
A
#
# COMPACT_ATOMS: atom_id res chain seq x y z
N MET A 1 -23.82 -31.90 -55.53
CA MET A 1 -23.94 -33.29 -55.06
C MET A 1 -22.73 -34.05 -55.60
N GLY A 2 -21.75 -34.54 -54.87
CA GLY A 2 -21.30 -34.43 -53.49
C GLY A 2 -19.85 -34.92 -53.51
N SER A 3 -18.89 -34.12 -53.05
CA SER A 3 -17.47 -34.49 -53.03
C SER A 3 -17.09 -34.92 -51.62
N ALA A 4 -16.86 -36.22 -51.44
CA ALA A 4 -16.54 -36.85 -50.18
C ALA A 4 -15.19 -36.36 -49.61
N SER A 5 -15.19 -36.04 -48.32
CA SER A 5 -13.99 -35.70 -47.53
C SER A 5 -13.17 -36.97 -47.21
N PRO A 6 -11.83 -36.90 -47.14
CA PRO A 6 -11.01 -38.04 -46.74
C PRO A 6 -11.12 -38.34 -45.22
N PRO A 7 -10.91 -39.59 -44.79
CA PRO A 7 -11.08 -40.00 -43.39
C PRO A 7 -9.98 -39.45 -42.47
N PRO A 8 -10.27 -39.26 -41.16
CA PRO A 8 -9.29 -38.77 -40.18
C PRO A 8 -8.23 -39.83 -39.85
N PRO A 9 -7.01 -39.42 -39.45
CA PRO A 9 -5.95 -40.35 -39.04
C PRO A 9 -6.28 -41.04 -37.71
N PRO A 10 -5.78 -42.27 -37.48
CA PRO A 10 -6.03 -43.02 -36.27
C PRO A 10 -5.39 -42.36 -35.03
N SER A 11 -6.11 -42.40 -33.91
CA SER A 11 -5.63 -41.97 -32.59
C SER A 11 -4.37 -42.75 -32.18
N PRO A 12 -3.34 -42.09 -31.62
CA PRO A 12 -2.15 -42.80 -31.14
C PRO A 12 -2.53 -43.72 -29.98
N SER A 13 -2.37 -45.02 -30.24
CA SER A 13 -2.39 -46.08 -29.25
C SER A 13 -1.27 -45.88 -28.23
N ALA A 14 -1.59 -46.23 -26.98
CA ALA A 14 -0.67 -46.27 -25.87
C ALA A 14 0.55 -47.17 -26.18
N SER A 15 1.71 -46.55 -26.45
CA SER A 15 3.02 -47.14 -26.25
C SER A 15 4.08 -46.04 -26.31
N GLY A 16 4.94 -45.95 -25.29
CA GLY A 16 6.07 -45.01 -25.27
C GLY A 16 6.18 -44.14 -24.03
N ALA A 17 6.17 -44.74 -22.84
CA ALA A 17 6.77 -44.09 -21.67
C ALA A 17 8.30 -44.15 -21.83
N PRO A 18 9.04 -43.03 -21.83
CA PRO A 18 10.50 -43.08 -21.79
C PRO A 18 10.94 -43.59 -20.41
N GLY A 19 11.88 -44.53 -20.44
CA GLY A 19 12.30 -45.37 -19.33
C GLY A 19 12.60 -44.61 -18.03
N GLY A 20 11.97 -45.08 -16.95
CA GLY A 20 12.41 -44.78 -15.60
C GLY A 20 13.78 -45.41 -15.35
N PRO A 21 14.68 -44.75 -14.58
CA PRO A 21 15.98 -45.30 -14.29
C PRO A 21 15.88 -46.59 -13.46
N PRO A 22 16.72 -47.60 -13.75
CA PRO A 22 16.77 -48.85 -13.02
C PRO A 22 17.52 -48.64 -11.70
N GLY A 23 16.88 -48.96 -10.58
CA GLY A 23 17.55 -48.96 -9.28
C GLY A 23 16.63 -48.58 -8.13
N ALA A 24 15.77 -49.52 -7.72
CA ALA A 24 15.17 -49.44 -6.40
C ALA A 24 16.29 -49.41 -5.33
N PRO A 25 16.31 -48.45 -4.39
CA PRO A 25 17.24 -48.54 -3.29
C PRO A 25 16.79 -49.67 -2.36
N ARG A 26 17.68 -50.65 -2.18
CA ARG A 26 17.57 -51.77 -1.25
C ARG A 26 17.10 -51.28 0.13
N LYS A 27 16.08 -51.96 0.66
CA LYS A 27 15.78 -52.03 2.10
C LYS A 27 17.06 -52.37 2.85
N GLY A 28 17.58 -51.43 3.63
CA GLY A 28 18.70 -51.70 4.51
C GLY A 28 19.55 -50.48 4.79
N LEU A 29 19.01 -49.53 5.55
CA LEU A 29 19.74 -48.59 6.42
C LEU A 29 18.71 -47.91 7.34
N ARG A 30 17.93 -48.73 8.04
CA ARG A 30 17.27 -48.30 9.29
C ARG A 30 18.37 -48.23 10.33
N GLY A 31 18.82 -47.03 10.70
CA GLY A 31 19.74 -46.94 11.84
C GLY A 31 20.67 -45.74 11.92
N ARG A 32 20.26 -44.53 11.52
CA ARG A 32 20.75 -43.32 12.22
C ARG A 32 19.60 -42.35 12.41
N ARG A 33 19.13 -42.35 13.66
CA ARG A 33 18.12 -41.44 14.17
C ARG A 33 18.75 -40.05 14.26
N TRP A 34 18.79 -39.33 13.15
CA TRP A 34 19.16 -37.91 13.14
C TRP A 34 18.06 -37.12 13.83
N GLY A 35 18.40 -36.54 14.99
CA GLY A 35 17.52 -35.64 15.73
C GLY A 35 17.21 -34.41 14.89
N ALA A 36 16.07 -34.42 14.21
CA ALA A 36 15.62 -33.31 13.41
C ALA A 36 14.54 -32.51 14.18
N PRO A 37 14.80 -31.24 14.55
CA PRO A 37 13.75 -30.34 15.07
C PRO A 37 12.69 -29.99 13.99
N TRP A 38 12.84 -30.52 12.78
CA TRP A 38 12.09 -30.15 11.57
C TRP A 38 10.92 -31.10 11.24
N LYS A 39 10.60 -32.07 12.11
CA LYS A 39 9.49 -33.02 11.86
C LYS A 39 8.11 -32.36 11.82
N GLY A 40 7.93 -31.20 12.46
CA GLY A 40 6.66 -30.46 12.43
C GLY A 40 6.47 -29.54 11.22
N LEU A 41 7.57 -29.15 10.55
CA LEU A 41 7.54 -28.17 9.45
C LEU A 41 7.48 -28.82 8.06
N ARG A 42 8.01 -30.04 7.91
CA ARG A 42 8.05 -30.78 6.63
C ARG A 42 6.69 -31.22 6.08
N GLY A 43 5.66 -31.28 6.92
CA GLY A 43 4.35 -31.81 6.50
C GLY A 43 3.28 -30.76 6.19
N ARG A 44 3.50 -29.48 6.53
CA ARG A 44 2.41 -28.48 6.52
C ARG A 44 2.63 -27.28 5.60
N TRP A 45 3.87 -26.94 5.23
CA TRP A 45 4.15 -25.66 4.54
C TRP A 45 5.18 -25.71 3.40
N TRP A 46 6.08 -26.70 3.37
CA TRP A 46 7.09 -26.84 2.34
C TRP A 46 7.10 -28.27 1.78
N GLY A 47 6.28 -28.51 0.76
CA GLY A 47 6.32 -29.73 -0.04
C GLY A 47 7.50 -29.73 -1.01
N ALA A 48 8.00 -30.92 -1.36
CA ALA A 48 8.99 -31.08 -2.42
C ALA A 48 8.43 -30.59 -3.78
N PRO A 49 9.27 -30.14 -4.72
CA PRO A 49 8.79 -29.64 -6.01
C PRO A 49 8.11 -30.79 -6.78
N GLY A 50 6.78 -30.77 -6.89
CA GLY A 50 5.99 -31.75 -7.63
C GLY A 50 4.77 -32.33 -6.91
N GLU A 51 4.67 -32.19 -5.58
CA GLU A 51 3.45 -32.56 -4.84
C GLU A 51 2.74 -31.30 -4.35
N GLY A 52 1.40 -31.31 -4.48
CA GLY A 52 0.52 -30.14 -4.39
C GLY A 52 0.92 -29.10 -3.34
N GLY A 53 0.95 -27.84 -3.79
CA GLY A 53 1.18 -26.67 -2.93
C GLY A 53 0.27 -26.66 -1.70
N PRO A 54 0.64 -25.90 -0.65
CA PRO A 54 -0.01 -25.96 0.65
C PRO A 54 -1.55 -25.82 0.52
N PRO A 55 -2.33 -26.53 1.37
CA PRO A 55 -3.78 -26.45 1.31
C PRO A 55 -4.17 -24.97 1.38
N ARG A 56 -4.92 -24.51 0.37
CA ARG A 56 -5.47 -23.15 0.30
C ARG A 56 -6.49 -22.99 1.44
N GLY A 57 -6.01 -22.73 2.66
CA GLY A 57 -6.79 -22.13 3.72
C GLY A 57 -7.25 -20.72 3.31
N PRO A 58 -8.05 -20.04 4.14
CA PRO A 58 -8.43 -18.65 3.89
C PRO A 58 -7.19 -17.82 3.53
N ALA A 59 -7.26 -16.96 2.52
CA ALA A 59 -6.09 -16.20 2.03
C ALA A 59 -5.32 -15.45 3.15
N LEU A 60 -6.02 -15.06 4.21
CA LEU A 60 -5.48 -14.50 5.45
C LEU A 60 -4.50 -15.41 6.19
N TRP A 61 -4.73 -16.73 6.21
CA TRP A 61 -3.82 -17.69 6.84
C TRP A 61 -2.52 -17.89 6.06
N GLY A 62 -2.55 -17.72 4.73
CA GLY A 62 -1.35 -17.69 3.89
C GLY A 62 -0.52 -16.42 4.11
N LEU A 63 -1.18 -15.27 4.28
CA LEU A 63 -0.54 -13.98 4.60
C LEU A 63 0.10 -13.96 6.00
N LEU A 64 -0.50 -14.67 6.95
CA LEU A 64 0.00 -14.78 8.33
C LEU A 64 1.00 -15.92 8.55
N ALA A 65 1.23 -16.78 7.56
CA ALA A 65 2.21 -17.87 7.63
C ALA A 65 3.65 -17.42 8.00
N PRO A 66 4.21 -16.31 7.46
CA PRO A 66 5.51 -15.80 7.91
C PRO A 66 5.49 -15.32 9.37
N PHE A 67 4.34 -14.81 9.86
CA PHE A 67 4.15 -14.40 11.25
C PHE A 67 4.04 -15.60 12.21
N MET A 68 3.56 -16.75 11.75
CA MET A 68 3.48 -17.98 12.56
C MET A 68 4.85 -18.65 12.78
N ALA A 69 5.85 -18.31 11.96
CA ALA A 69 7.23 -18.70 12.20
C ALA A 69 7.93 -17.81 13.23
N ALA A 70 7.28 -16.70 13.65
CA ALA A 70 7.86 -15.72 14.56
C ALA A 70 8.11 -16.33 15.95
N LYS A 71 9.32 -16.13 16.47
CA LYS A 71 9.64 -16.45 17.86
C LYS A 71 8.94 -15.46 18.79
N LYS A 72 8.86 -15.80 20.08
CA LYS A 72 8.25 -14.96 21.12
C LYS A 72 8.73 -13.50 21.09
N VAL A 73 10.03 -13.28 20.80
CA VAL A 73 10.62 -11.93 20.72
C VAL A 73 10.10 -11.13 19.51
N GLU A 74 10.02 -11.75 18.33
CA GLU A 74 9.49 -11.13 17.11
C GLU A 74 7.99 -10.84 17.26
N ALA A 75 7.24 -11.78 17.85
CA ALA A 75 5.82 -11.61 18.12
C ALA A 75 5.54 -10.45 19.11
N VAL A 76 6.37 -10.29 20.15
CA VAL A 76 6.25 -9.17 21.10
C VAL A 76 6.58 -7.84 20.43
N LEU A 77 7.64 -7.77 19.61
CA LEU A 77 7.99 -6.57 18.86
C LEU A 77 6.88 -6.15 17.89
N LEU A 78 6.32 -7.10 17.15
CA LEU A 78 5.26 -6.86 16.19
C LEU A 78 3.94 -6.49 16.88
N GLY A 79 3.58 -7.18 17.97
CA GLY A 79 2.39 -6.86 18.75
C GLY A 79 2.49 -5.49 19.43
N GLY A 80 3.61 -5.21 20.10
CA GLY A 80 3.86 -3.92 20.73
C GLY A 80 3.91 -2.77 19.72
N GLY A 81 4.61 -2.95 18.60
CA GLY A 81 4.63 -2.01 17.49
C GLY A 81 3.25 -1.74 16.92
N ALA A 82 2.43 -2.78 16.72
CA ALA A 82 1.07 -2.65 16.20
C ALA A 82 0.15 -1.88 17.15
N LEU A 83 0.25 -2.12 18.46
CA LEU A 83 -0.52 -1.38 19.46
C LEU A 83 -0.13 0.10 19.50
N LEU A 84 1.17 0.40 19.50
CA LEU A 84 1.66 1.79 19.50
C LEU A 84 1.28 2.53 18.20
N GLY A 85 1.39 1.86 17.04
CA GLY A 85 0.99 2.40 15.75
C GLY A 85 -0.54 2.56 15.59
N ALA A 86 -1.32 1.69 16.23
CA ALA A 86 -2.76 1.84 16.33
C ALA A 86 -3.14 3.07 17.18
N LEU A 87 -2.46 3.26 18.32
CA LEU A 87 -2.68 4.39 19.22
C LEU A 87 -2.29 5.73 18.58
N SER A 88 -1.20 5.79 17.81
CA SER A 88 -0.81 7.00 17.08
C SER A 88 -1.88 7.42 16.05
N GLY A 89 -2.58 6.46 15.44
CA GLY A 89 -3.70 6.73 14.53
C GLY A 89 -4.85 7.53 15.16
N LEU A 90 -5.10 7.38 16.47
CA LEU A 90 -6.13 8.12 17.22
C LEU A 90 -5.72 9.55 17.59
N LEU A 91 -4.41 9.85 17.60
CA LEU A 91 -3.92 11.18 17.94
C LEU A 91 -4.24 12.21 16.86
N LEU A 92 -4.35 11.81 15.60
CA LEU A 92 -4.70 12.72 14.51
C LEU A 92 -6.15 13.26 14.63
N PRO A 93 -7.18 12.41 14.84
CA PRO A 93 -8.53 12.90 15.19
C PRO A 93 -8.56 13.79 16.43
N TYR A 94 -7.78 13.45 17.47
CA TYR A 94 -7.67 14.27 18.67
C TYR A 94 -7.07 15.66 18.38
N PHE A 95 -6.02 15.72 17.55
CA PHE A 95 -5.43 16.96 17.09
C PHE A 95 -6.45 17.85 16.36
N PHE A 96 -7.24 17.28 15.43
CA PHE A 96 -8.29 18.04 14.74
C PHE A 96 -9.38 18.54 15.67
N LYS A 97 -9.78 17.75 16.67
CA LYS A 97 -10.74 18.20 17.70
C LYS A 97 -10.20 19.39 18.50
N SER A 98 -8.94 19.31 18.94
CA SER A 98 -8.30 20.40 19.68
C SER A 98 -8.11 21.66 18.82
N MET A 99 -7.81 21.48 17.53
CA MET A 99 -7.74 22.59 16.57
C MET A 99 -9.10 23.27 16.41
N GLY A 100 -10.19 22.50 16.32
CA GLY A 100 -11.55 23.04 16.31
C GLY A 100 -11.84 23.91 17.53
N ALA A 101 -11.52 23.42 18.72
CA ALA A 101 -11.68 24.19 19.96
C ALA A 101 -10.82 25.49 19.98
N THR A 102 -9.62 25.47 19.41
CA THR A 102 -8.79 26.68 19.26
C THR A 102 -9.46 27.70 18.34
N ILE A 103 -10.04 27.25 17.21
CA ILE A 103 -10.75 28.12 16.26
C ILE A 103 -11.96 28.76 16.94
N ASP A 104 -12.73 27.98 17.70
CA ASP A 104 -13.90 28.47 18.43
C ASP A 104 -13.49 29.50 19.50
N ASN A 105 -12.43 29.22 20.28
CA ASN A 105 -11.93 30.14 21.31
C ASN A 105 -11.37 31.45 20.73
N LEU A 106 -10.72 31.39 19.56
CA LEU A 106 -10.28 32.59 18.83
C LEU A 106 -11.48 33.47 18.44
N SER A 107 -12.60 32.86 18.07
CA SER A 107 -13.82 33.59 17.71
C SER A 107 -14.55 34.19 18.92
N SER A 108 -14.45 33.56 20.10
CA SER A 108 -15.13 33.98 21.32
C SER A 108 -14.28 34.85 22.26
N GLY A 109 -13.01 35.12 21.92
CA GLY A 109 -12.10 35.93 22.74
C GLY A 109 -11.66 35.26 24.05
N VAL A 110 -11.79 33.94 24.16
CA VAL A 110 -11.40 33.14 25.34
C VAL A 110 -9.95 32.67 25.19
N ASP A 111 -9.26 32.42 26.31
CA ASP A 111 -7.85 31.99 26.32
C ASP A 111 -7.61 30.74 25.42
N VAL A 112 -6.69 30.91 24.47
CA VAL A 112 -6.25 29.90 23.50
C VAL A 112 -5.05 29.09 24.00
N GLY A 113 -4.42 29.50 25.11
CA GLY A 113 -3.22 28.86 25.63
C GLY A 113 -3.41 27.39 26.02
N GLY A 114 -4.61 27.00 26.47
CA GLY A 114 -4.93 25.62 26.85
C GLY A 114 -4.96 24.65 25.66
N PRO A 115 -5.85 24.86 24.66
CA PRO A 115 -5.94 24.00 23.47
C PRO A 115 -4.64 23.91 22.67
N VAL A 116 -3.88 25.00 22.55
CA VAL A 116 -2.61 25.01 21.80
C VAL A 116 -1.57 24.09 22.46
N LYS A 117 -1.49 24.06 23.80
CA LYS A 117 -0.61 23.13 24.52
C LYS A 117 -1.00 21.67 24.30
N GLN A 118 -2.30 21.37 24.24
CA GLN A 118 -2.80 20.02 23.95
C GLN A 118 -2.45 19.56 22.54
N MET A 119 -2.51 20.46 21.55
CA MET A 119 -2.06 20.19 20.17
C MET A 119 -0.57 19.88 20.11
N ALA A 120 0.26 20.70 20.78
CA ALA A 120 1.71 20.48 20.84
C ALA A 120 2.06 19.14 21.53
N ALA A 121 1.39 18.83 22.65
CA ALA A 121 1.56 17.57 23.36
C ALA A 121 1.14 16.36 22.50
N ALA A 122 0.02 16.44 21.80
CA ALA A 122 -0.44 15.38 20.90
C ALA A 122 0.51 15.15 19.73
N GLY A 123 1.05 16.22 19.14
CA GLY A 123 2.04 16.14 18.07
C GLY A 123 3.35 15.50 18.53
N ALA A 124 3.87 15.92 19.68
CA ALA A 124 5.08 15.33 20.28
C ALA A 124 4.87 13.85 20.63
N LEU A 125 3.73 13.50 21.22
CA LEU A 125 3.38 12.12 21.54
C LEU A 125 3.25 11.26 20.27
N ASN A 126 2.64 11.80 19.21
CA ASN A 126 2.52 11.11 17.93
C ASN A 126 3.88 10.80 17.32
N LEU A 127 4.81 11.77 17.35
CA LEU A 127 6.18 11.58 16.84
C LEU A 127 6.89 10.43 17.57
N VAL A 128 6.77 10.38 18.90
CA VAL A 128 7.40 9.33 19.71
C VAL A 128 6.75 7.97 19.47
N LEU A 129 5.43 7.88 19.55
CA LEU A 129 4.71 6.61 19.38
C LEU A 129 4.89 6.03 17.98
N GLN A 130 4.78 6.87 16.94
CA GLN A 130 4.97 6.44 15.56
C GLN A 130 6.43 6.05 15.31
N GLY A 131 7.39 6.82 15.83
CA GLY A 131 8.81 6.51 15.70
C GLY A 131 9.17 5.16 16.34
N VAL A 132 8.70 4.90 17.56
CA VAL A 132 8.90 3.62 18.25
C VAL A 132 8.22 2.48 17.51
N SER A 133 6.98 2.67 17.03
CA SER A 133 6.26 1.66 16.24
C SER A 133 7.03 1.28 14.98
N CYS A 134 7.46 2.26 14.17
CA CYS A 134 8.26 2.03 12.97
C CYS A 134 9.56 1.28 13.29
N PHE A 135 10.28 1.69 14.34
CA PHE A 135 11.49 1.00 14.77
C PHE A 135 11.24 -0.46 15.16
N CYS A 136 10.16 -0.74 15.90
CA CYS A 136 9.81 -2.11 16.28
C CYS A 136 9.52 -3.01 15.08
N PHE A 137 8.79 -2.50 14.07
CA PHE A 137 8.48 -3.25 12.86
C PHE A 137 9.70 -3.47 11.97
N GLU A 138 10.53 -2.45 11.75
CA GLU A 138 11.77 -2.59 10.97
C GLU A 138 12.75 -3.56 11.65
N ALA A 139 12.93 -3.45 12.97
CA ALA A 139 13.78 -4.38 13.72
C ALA A 139 13.25 -5.82 13.68
N ALA A 140 11.93 -6.02 13.68
CA ALA A 140 11.31 -7.33 13.54
C ALA A 140 11.48 -7.89 12.12
N ALA A 141 11.32 -7.04 11.08
CA ALA A 141 11.51 -7.42 9.69
C ALA A 141 12.96 -7.89 9.43
N ASP A 142 13.95 -7.14 9.89
CA ASP A 142 15.37 -7.49 9.74
C ASP A 142 15.72 -8.82 10.40
N ARG A 143 15.22 -9.07 11.62
CA ARG A 143 15.44 -10.33 12.34
C ARG A 143 14.81 -11.51 11.61
N LEU A 144 13.58 -11.35 11.11
CA LEU A 144 12.88 -12.41 10.41
C LEU A 144 13.57 -12.75 9.09
N VAL A 145 13.99 -11.74 8.33
CA VAL A 145 14.73 -11.91 7.07
C VAL A 145 16.06 -12.61 7.30
N ALA A 146 16.84 -12.20 8.29
CA ALA A 146 18.12 -12.84 8.64
C ALA A 146 17.93 -14.33 9.03
N ARG A 147 16.86 -14.62 9.77
CA ARG A 147 16.51 -15.99 10.16
C ARG A 147 16.03 -16.83 8.98
N GLN A 148 15.24 -16.24 8.08
CA GLN A 148 14.76 -16.94 6.90
C GLN A 148 15.92 -17.24 5.95
N ARG A 149 16.85 -16.29 5.79
CA ARG A 149 18.09 -16.48 5.02
C ARG A 149 18.92 -17.65 5.56
N SER A 150 19.21 -17.66 6.86
CA SER A 150 19.99 -18.74 7.49
C SER A 150 19.29 -20.10 7.40
N SER A 151 17.96 -20.14 7.61
CA SER A 151 17.17 -21.37 7.50
C SER A 151 17.13 -21.89 6.05
N TYR A 152 17.01 -20.99 5.07
CA TYR A 152 17.02 -21.34 3.65
C TYR A 152 18.39 -21.89 3.23
N VAL A 153 19.49 -21.21 3.58
CA VAL A 153 20.85 -21.68 3.27
C VAL A 153 21.10 -23.05 3.89
N ALA A 154 20.71 -23.25 5.16
CA ALA A 154 20.83 -24.55 5.81
C ALA A 154 20.01 -25.65 5.11
N ALA A 155 18.83 -25.32 4.59
CA ALA A 155 17.99 -26.26 3.84
C ALA A 155 18.55 -26.58 2.45
N VAL A 156 19.13 -25.61 1.76
CA VAL A 156 19.79 -25.80 0.46
C VAL A 156 21.01 -26.72 0.61
N LEU A 157 21.85 -26.50 1.63
CA LEU A 157 23.03 -27.35 1.89
C LEU A 157 22.69 -28.82 2.21
N GLN A 158 21.43 -29.11 2.59
CA GLN A 158 20.95 -30.46 2.87
C GLN A 158 20.26 -31.13 1.67
N GLN A 159 20.19 -30.46 0.51
CA GLN A 159 19.62 -31.04 -0.71
C GLN A 159 20.52 -32.11 -1.34
N GLN A 160 19.90 -33.01 -2.09
CA GLN A 160 20.60 -34.06 -2.83
C GLN A 160 21.35 -33.48 -4.03
N LEU A 161 22.45 -34.12 -4.44
CA LEU A 161 23.26 -33.68 -5.58
C LEU A 161 22.43 -33.55 -6.88
N SER A 162 21.49 -34.48 -7.11
CA SER A 162 20.58 -34.45 -8.27
C SER A 162 19.64 -33.23 -8.32
N TRP A 163 19.45 -32.53 -7.20
CA TRP A 163 18.70 -31.27 -7.17
C TRP A 163 19.57 -30.11 -7.65
N PHE A 164 20.86 -30.11 -7.28
CA PHE A 164 21.82 -29.11 -7.73
C PHE A 164 22.08 -29.20 -9.24
N ASP A 165 22.07 -30.41 -9.82
CA ASP A 165 22.22 -30.59 -11.28
C ASP A 165 21.11 -29.91 -12.11
N ARG A 166 19.97 -29.60 -11.48
CA ARG A 166 18.82 -28.95 -12.13
C ARG A 166 18.72 -27.45 -11.85
N GLN A 167 19.60 -26.90 -11.02
CA GLN A 167 19.52 -25.52 -10.58
C GLN A 167 20.80 -24.77 -10.90
N ASP A 168 20.65 -23.60 -11.52
CA ASP A 168 21.76 -22.67 -11.65
C ASP A 168 22.03 -21.97 -10.31
N ALA A 169 23.25 -22.10 -9.80
CA ALA A 169 23.66 -21.53 -8.52
C ALA A 169 23.52 -19.99 -8.50
N GLY A 170 23.80 -19.32 -9.62
CA GLY A 170 23.64 -17.88 -9.76
C GLY A 170 22.18 -17.44 -9.68
N SER A 171 21.31 -18.08 -10.48
CA SER A 171 19.87 -17.84 -10.45
C SER A 171 19.26 -18.11 -9.07
N LEU A 172 19.71 -19.16 -8.36
CA LEU A 172 19.18 -19.52 -7.05
C LEU A 172 19.47 -18.47 -5.98
N ALA A 173 20.71 -17.95 -5.95
CA ALA A 173 21.10 -16.91 -5.00
C ALA A 173 20.34 -15.60 -5.28
N ALA A 174 20.24 -15.20 -6.55
CA ALA A 174 19.50 -14.00 -6.95
C ALA A 174 18.02 -14.09 -6.58
N LYS A 175 17.37 -15.25 -6.82
CA LYS A 175 15.97 -15.50 -6.45
C LYS A 175 15.74 -15.45 -4.94
N LEU A 176 16.70 -15.94 -4.15
CA LEU A 176 16.61 -15.87 -2.70
C LEU A 176 16.66 -14.41 -2.24
N ASP A 177 17.65 -13.65 -2.70
CA ASP A 177 17.82 -12.26 -2.28
C ASP A 177 16.62 -11.40 -2.71
N SER A 178 16.06 -11.60 -3.91
CA SER A 178 14.83 -10.92 -4.34
C SER A 178 13.62 -11.30 -3.47
N SER A 179 13.43 -12.60 -3.19
CA SER A 179 12.31 -13.07 -2.36
C SER A 179 12.40 -12.56 -0.91
N LEU A 180 13.62 -12.44 -0.38
CA LEU A 180 13.86 -11.88 0.96
C LEU A 180 13.66 -10.37 0.99
N ALA A 181 14.02 -9.66 -0.08
CA ALA A 181 13.75 -8.23 -0.22
C ALA A 181 12.23 -7.97 -0.25
N ASP A 182 11.49 -8.73 -1.05
CA ASP A 182 10.03 -8.65 -1.11
C ASP A 182 9.39 -8.95 0.25
N LEU A 183 9.90 -9.95 0.99
CA LEU A 183 9.44 -10.28 2.33
C LEU A 183 9.70 -9.15 3.33
N ARG A 184 10.90 -8.53 3.27
CA ARG A 184 11.28 -7.39 4.10
C ARG A 184 10.37 -6.21 3.86
N GLU A 185 10.17 -5.85 2.59
CA GLU A 185 9.33 -4.73 2.18
C GLU A 185 7.86 -4.97 2.55
N GLY A 186 7.43 -6.24 2.47
CA GLY A 186 6.16 -6.71 2.99
C GLY A 186 6.02 -6.36 4.47
N ILE A 187 6.87 -6.89 5.34
CA ILE A 187 6.68 -6.86 6.81
C ILE A 187 7.05 -5.52 7.46
N GLY A 188 7.91 -4.72 6.81
CA GLY A 188 8.37 -3.42 7.33
C GLY A 188 7.28 -2.34 7.34
N MET A 189 7.65 -1.13 6.89
CA MET A 189 6.77 0.05 6.89
C MET A 189 5.33 -0.17 6.41
N LYS A 190 5.09 -1.05 5.43
CA LYS A 190 3.75 -1.30 4.89
C LYS A 190 2.81 -1.94 5.92
N PHE A 191 3.29 -2.83 6.78
CA PHE A 191 2.45 -3.45 7.81
C PHE A 191 2.17 -2.51 8.98
N VAL A 192 3.07 -1.58 9.30
CA VAL A 192 2.83 -0.51 10.30
C VAL A 192 1.61 0.31 9.91
N ALA A 193 1.46 0.58 8.62
CA ALA A 193 0.40 1.44 8.10
C ALA A 193 -1.01 0.82 8.24
N ILE A 194 -1.15 -0.51 8.27
CA ILE A 194 -2.45 -1.18 8.33
C ILE A 194 -3.21 -0.86 9.64
N PRO A 195 -2.67 -1.16 10.85
CA PRO A 195 -3.35 -0.84 12.10
C PRO A 195 -3.49 0.67 12.30
N TYR A 196 -2.48 1.46 11.90
CA TYR A 196 -2.54 2.92 11.93
C TYR A 196 -3.74 3.46 11.14
N ASN A 197 -3.88 3.08 9.87
CA ASN A 197 -4.95 3.56 9.02
C ASN A 197 -6.33 3.06 9.49
N LEU A 198 -6.42 1.84 10.02
CA LEU A 198 -7.68 1.32 10.54
C LEU A 198 -8.18 2.15 11.73
N LEU A 199 -7.32 2.41 12.71
CA LEU A 199 -7.68 3.22 13.88
C LEU A 199 -7.87 4.69 13.52
N LEU A 200 -7.13 5.20 12.55
CA LEU A 200 -7.34 6.55 12.03
C LEU A 200 -8.74 6.69 11.43
N VAL A 201 -9.17 5.76 10.56
CA VAL A 201 -10.50 5.80 9.94
C VAL A 201 -11.60 5.67 11.00
N VAL A 202 -11.47 4.71 11.92
CA VAL A 202 -12.47 4.51 12.98
C VAL A 202 -12.52 5.71 13.93
N GLY A 203 -11.37 6.21 14.36
CA GLY A 203 -11.25 7.35 15.27
C GLY A 203 -11.74 8.66 14.66
N SER A 204 -11.37 8.94 13.40
CA SER A 204 -11.83 10.14 12.70
C SER A 204 -13.33 10.11 12.47
N LEU A 205 -13.88 8.96 12.07
CA LEU A 205 -15.32 8.80 11.88
C LEU A 205 -16.09 8.95 13.21
N ALA A 206 -15.58 8.38 14.31
CA ALA A 206 -16.19 8.53 15.62
C ALA A 206 -16.21 9.99 16.10
N VAL A 207 -15.09 10.71 15.97
CA VAL A 207 -15.00 12.14 16.34
C VAL A 207 -15.88 13.02 15.45
N ALA A 208 -15.95 12.73 14.15
CA ALA A 208 -16.80 13.45 13.21
C ALA A 208 -18.29 13.30 13.55
N LEU A 209 -18.75 12.05 13.72
CA LEU A 209 -20.13 11.75 14.09
C LEU A 209 -20.52 12.33 15.45
N ALA A 210 -19.60 12.38 16.40
CA ALA A 210 -19.83 12.96 17.72
C ALA A 210 -19.99 14.49 17.70
N THR A 211 -19.32 15.19 16.77
CA THR A 211 -19.39 16.66 16.68
C THR A 211 -20.67 17.10 15.96
N SER A 212 -20.93 16.56 14.78
CA SER A 212 -22.14 16.85 14.02
C SER A 212 -22.45 15.71 13.05
N TRP A 213 -23.53 14.98 13.34
CA TRP A 213 -23.94 13.86 12.50
C TRP A 213 -24.44 14.33 11.11
N GLN A 214 -25.04 15.52 11.02
CA GLN A 214 -25.57 16.06 9.76
C GLN A 214 -24.45 16.41 8.78
N VAL A 215 -23.44 17.16 9.24
CA VAL A 215 -22.29 17.55 8.40
C VAL A 215 -21.48 16.31 8.00
N THR A 216 -21.34 15.35 8.92
CA THR A 216 -20.61 14.11 8.66
C THR A 216 -21.29 13.24 7.61
N LEU A 217 -22.63 13.12 7.64
CA LEU A 217 -23.37 12.38 6.61
C LEU A 217 -23.29 13.07 5.24
N CYS A 218 -23.35 14.40 5.18
CA CYS A 218 -23.15 15.14 3.94
C CYS A 218 -21.73 14.93 3.37
N ALA A 219 -20.72 14.99 4.24
CA ALA A 219 -19.33 14.73 3.84
C ALA A 219 -19.13 13.26 3.40
N ALA A 220 -19.76 12.30 4.08
CA ALA A 220 -19.72 10.89 3.71
C ALA A 220 -20.38 10.62 2.35
N ALA A 221 -21.45 11.35 2.00
CA ALA A 221 -22.06 11.27 0.67
C ALA A 221 -21.11 11.75 -0.44
N GLY A 222 -20.33 12.80 -0.18
CA GLY A 222 -19.28 13.26 -1.10
C GLY A 222 -18.05 12.36 -1.17
N LEU A 223 -17.84 11.48 -0.18
CA LEU A 223 -16.79 10.47 -0.21
C LEU A 223 -17.06 9.36 -1.24
N LEU A 224 -18.32 9.07 -1.56
CA LEU A 224 -18.69 8.04 -2.55
C LEU A 224 -18.08 8.29 -3.94
N PRO A 225 -18.27 9.48 -4.57
CA PRO A 225 -17.59 9.78 -5.83
C PRO A 225 -16.07 9.84 -5.67
N ALA A 226 -15.55 10.31 -4.52
CA ALA A 226 -14.11 10.30 -4.25
C ALA A 226 -13.55 8.87 -4.32
N VAL A 227 -14.17 7.90 -3.63
CA VAL A 227 -13.75 6.49 -3.66
C VAL A 227 -13.80 5.93 -5.09
N ALA A 228 -14.80 6.30 -5.89
CA ALA A 228 -14.89 5.90 -7.30
C ALA A 228 -13.73 6.44 -8.14
N PHE A 229 -13.40 7.73 -8.01
CA PHE A 229 -12.24 8.34 -8.70
C PHE A 229 -10.92 7.75 -8.19
N GLY A 230 -10.82 7.42 -6.91
CA GLY A 230 -9.67 6.73 -6.32
C GLY A 230 -9.47 5.32 -6.87
N ALA A 231 -10.56 4.56 -7.06
CA ALA A 231 -10.52 3.25 -7.69
C ALA A 231 -10.12 3.34 -9.17
N LEU A 232 -10.62 4.34 -9.90
CA LEU A 232 -10.23 4.62 -11.28
C LEU A 232 -8.74 4.97 -11.38
N LEU A 233 -8.25 5.84 -10.50
CA LEU A 233 -6.85 6.22 -10.35
C LEU A 233 -5.97 4.98 -10.11
N ALA A 234 -6.30 4.17 -9.11
CA ALA A 234 -5.55 2.96 -8.78
C ALA A 234 -5.54 1.96 -9.96
N GLY A 235 -6.68 1.78 -10.64
CA GLY A 235 -6.78 0.93 -11.81
C GLY A 235 -5.94 1.43 -12.99
N ALA A 236 -5.98 2.73 -13.27
CA ALA A 236 -5.19 3.37 -14.32
C ALA A 236 -3.69 3.24 -14.07
N LEU A 237 -3.24 3.54 -12.86
CA LEU A 237 -1.83 3.39 -12.45
C LEU A 237 -1.35 1.95 -12.58
N ARG A 238 -2.15 0.98 -12.11
CA ARG A 238 -1.79 -0.45 -12.22
C ARG A 238 -1.66 -0.91 -13.66
N ARG A 239 -2.59 -0.52 -14.54
CA ARG A 239 -2.54 -0.86 -15.97
C ARG A 239 -1.35 -0.20 -16.67
N ALA A 240 -1.10 1.08 -16.37
CA ALA A 240 0.03 1.80 -16.93
C ALA A 240 1.37 1.21 -16.49
N ALA A 241 1.51 0.88 -15.21
CA ALA A 241 2.70 0.24 -14.67
C ALA A 241 2.93 -1.14 -15.30
N ALA A 242 1.88 -1.96 -15.45
CA ALA A 242 1.98 -3.27 -16.09
C ALA A 242 2.39 -3.17 -17.57
N ALA A 243 1.80 -2.23 -18.31
CA ALA A 243 2.14 -2.00 -19.72
C ALA A 243 3.57 -1.47 -19.89
N ALA A 244 3.98 -0.54 -19.03
CA ALA A 244 5.35 -0.02 -19.03
C ALA A 244 6.37 -1.12 -18.70
N ALA A 245 6.09 -1.96 -17.68
CA ALA A 245 6.95 -3.08 -17.31
C ALA A 245 7.10 -4.08 -18.47
N ALA A 246 6.01 -4.46 -19.13
CA ALA A 246 6.05 -5.38 -20.28
C ALA A 246 6.86 -4.82 -21.46
N ALA A 247 6.73 -3.52 -21.75
CA ALA A 247 7.50 -2.86 -22.80
C ALA A 247 8.99 -2.73 -22.45
N LEU A 248 9.31 -2.46 -21.18
CA LEU A 248 10.68 -2.42 -20.67
C LEU A 248 11.33 -3.82 -20.70
N GLU A 249 10.58 -4.87 -20.40
CA GLU A 249 11.05 -6.26 -20.51
C GLU A 249 11.41 -6.61 -21.95
N ALA A 250 10.56 -6.23 -22.92
CA ALA A 250 10.85 -6.41 -24.35
C ALA A 250 12.08 -5.61 -24.81
N ALA A 251 12.20 -4.34 -24.39
CA ALA A 251 13.38 -3.52 -24.66
C ALA A 251 14.65 -4.13 -24.04
N GLY A 252 14.55 -4.63 -22.81
CA GLY A 252 15.62 -5.34 -22.11
C GLY A 252 16.06 -6.61 -22.82
N ALA A 253 15.12 -7.37 -23.41
CA ALA A 253 15.43 -8.54 -24.21
C ALA A 253 16.22 -8.18 -25.49
N VAL A 254 15.82 -7.12 -26.20
CA VAL A 254 16.56 -6.62 -27.38
C VAL A 254 17.96 -6.15 -26.99
N ALA A 255 18.09 -5.46 -25.86
CA ALA A 255 19.38 -5.04 -25.34
C ALA A 255 20.26 -6.25 -24.95
N ALA A 256 19.68 -7.25 -24.29
CA ALA A 256 20.39 -8.48 -23.91
C ALA A 256 20.86 -9.28 -25.13
N GLU A 257 20.05 -9.37 -26.19
CA GLU A 257 20.43 -10.00 -27.46
C GLU A 257 21.62 -9.25 -28.11
N THR A 258 21.51 -7.93 -28.21
CA THR A 258 22.49 -7.08 -28.88
C THR A 258 23.83 -7.06 -28.14
N LEU A 259 23.79 -6.90 -26.81
CA LEU A 259 24.96 -6.85 -25.94
C LEU A 259 25.53 -8.25 -25.64
N GLY A 260 24.73 -9.29 -25.80
CA GLY A 260 25.17 -10.69 -25.67
C GLY A 260 26.07 -11.14 -26.82
N ALA A 261 25.90 -10.57 -28.02
CA ALA A 261 26.67 -10.93 -29.21
C ALA A 261 27.14 -9.71 -30.04
N PRO A 262 27.94 -8.79 -29.47
CA PRO A 262 28.29 -7.52 -30.11
C PRO A 262 29.10 -7.72 -31.40
N ARG A 263 29.95 -8.75 -31.46
CA ARG A 263 30.74 -9.09 -32.67
C ARG A 263 29.85 -9.53 -33.82
N THR A 264 28.77 -10.25 -33.55
CA THR A 264 27.80 -10.70 -34.56
C THR A 264 27.02 -9.52 -35.09
N VAL A 265 26.53 -8.64 -34.21
CA VAL A 265 25.79 -7.44 -34.62
C VAL A 265 26.66 -6.50 -35.47
N ALA A 266 27.92 -6.30 -35.09
CA ALA A 266 28.88 -5.51 -35.86
C ALA A 266 29.23 -6.16 -37.21
N ALA A 267 29.43 -7.48 -37.24
CA ALA A 267 29.74 -8.21 -38.48
C ALA A 267 28.60 -8.16 -39.52
N PHE A 268 27.34 -8.10 -39.08
CA PHE A 268 26.17 -7.97 -39.94
C PHE A 268 25.66 -6.51 -40.10
N GLY A 269 26.34 -5.52 -39.48
CA GLY A 269 25.93 -4.11 -39.53
C GLY A 269 24.54 -3.83 -38.94
N GLN A 270 24.05 -4.66 -38.01
CA GLN A 270 22.66 -4.63 -37.49
C GLN A 270 22.47 -3.68 -36.29
N GLU A 271 23.43 -2.82 -36.01
CA GLU A 271 23.38 -1.87 -34.89
C GLU A 271 22.17 -0.93 -35.02
N GLY A 272 21.96 -0.36 -36.22
CA GLY A 272 20.83 0.54 -36.50
C GLY A 272 19.47 -0.14 -36.36
N ALA A 273 19.34 -1.39 -36.84
CA ALA A 273 18.10 -2.15 -36.75
C ALA A 273 17.76 -2.53 -35.29
N SER A 274 18.78 -2.86 -34.50
CA SER A 274 18.61 -3.20 -33.08
C SER A 274 18.29 -1.97 -32.24
N ARG A 275 18.93 -0.83 -32.55
CA ARG A 275 18.58 0.47 -31.97
C ARG A 275 17.14 0.88 -32.28
N ALA A 276 16.69 0.77 -33.53
CA ALA A 276 15.33 1.11 -33.92
C ALA A 276 14.28 0.25 -33.19
N ARG A 277 14.54 -1.06 -33.04
CA ARG A 277 13.67 -1.97 -32.26
C ARG A 277 13.62 -1.58 -30.78
N TYR A 278 14.77 -1.25 -30.18
CA TYR A 278 14.83 -0.78 -28.81
C TYR A 278 14.03 0.53 -28.61
N GLU A 279 14.26 1.53 -29.47
CA GLU A 279 13.56 2.81 -29.45
C GLU A 279 12.05 2.63 -29.61
N GLN A 280 11.60 1.70 -30.46
CA GLN A 280 10.17 1.40 -30.63
C GLN A 280 9.51 0.87 -29.34
N HIS A 281 10.19 -0.03 -28.61
CA HIS A 281 9.67 -0.55 -27.34
C HIS A 281 9.67 0.51 -26.23
N ILE A 282 10.69 1.36 -26.17
CA ILE A 282 10.74 2.48 -25.22
C ILE A 282 9.66 3.53 -25.53
N ALA A 283 9.47 3.90 -26.80
CA ALA A 283 8.42 4.84 -27.19
C ALA A 283 7.01 4.32 -26.84
N ALA A 284 6.79 3.00 -26.98
CA ALA A 284 5.54 2.38 -26.54
C ALA A 284 5.37 2.44 -25.01
N ALA A 285 6.44 2.24 -24.24
CA ALA A 285 6.43 2.38 -22.79
C ALA A 285 6.12 3.83 -22.36
N GLU A 286 6.74 4.82 -23.00
CA GLU A 286 6.51 6.23 -22.75
C GLU A 286 5.06 6.63 -23.08
N ALA A 287 4.53 6.19 -24.21
CA ALA A 287 3.15 6.49 -24.59
C ALA A 287 2.12 5.84 -23.64
N ALA A 288 2.41 4.65 -23.11
CA ALA A 288 1.57 3.98 -22.11
C ALA A 288 1.67 4.69 -20.74
N ALA A 289 2.87 5.09 -20.33
CA ALA A 289 3.11 5.84 -19.11
C ALA A 289 2.48 7.23 -19.16
N ALA A 290 2.57 7.95 -20.29
CA ALA A 290 1.94 9.25 -20.49
C ALA A 290 0.41 9.18 -20.40
N ARG A 291 -0.20 8.18 -21.06
CA ARG A 291 -1.64 7.93 -20.95
C ARG A 291 -2.03 7.59 -19.51
N GLY A 292 -1.26 6.71 -18.86
CA GLY A 292 -1.44 6.38 -17.45
C GLY A 292 -1.36 7.59 -16.53
N GLY A 293 -0.36 8.44 -16.74
CA GLY A 293 -0.15 9.69 -16.01
C GLY A 293 -1.29 10.68 -16.22
N LEU A 294 -1.83 10.79 -17.43
CA LEU A 294 -3.00 11.61 -17.71
C LEU A 294 -4.25 11.09 -17.00
N PHE A 295 -4.55 9.78 -17.09
CA PHE A 295 -5.67 9.18 -16.37
C PHE A 295 -5.50 9.29 -14.85
N SER A 296 -4.26 9.17 -14.36
CA SER A 296 -3.93 9.38 -12.95
C SER A 296 -4.15 10.83 -12.53
N GLY A 297 -3.71 11.79 -13.34
CA GLY A 297 -3.92 13.21 -13.10
C GLY A 297 -5.41 13.58 -13.06
N LEU A 298 -6.20 13.05 -14.01
CA LEU A 298 -7.65 13.20 -14.02
C LEU A 298 -8.32 12.56 -12.81
N GLY A 299 -7.87 11.37 -12.39
CA GLY A 299 -8.35 10.71 -11.17
C GLY A 299 -8.07 11.55 -9.92
N MET A 300 -6.87 12.12 -9.80
CA MET A 300 -6.49 12.99 -8.69
C MET A 300 -7.26 14.33 -8.70
N ALA A 301 -7.44 14.92 -9.88
CA ALA A 301 -8.26 16.12 -10.03
C ALA A 301 -9.73 15.86 -9.67
N GLY A 302 -10.28 14.72 -10.06
CA GLY A 302 -11.63 14.28 -9.68
C GLY A 302 -11.77 14.06 -8.17
N LEU A 303 -10.76 13.47 -7.53
CA LEU A 303 -10.69 13.33 -6.08
C LEU A 303 -10.74 14.68 -5.38
N ILE A 304 -9.88 15.63 -5.77
CA ILE A 304 -9.84 16.96 -5.14
C ILE A 304 -11.13 17.73 -5.41
N SER A 305 -11.64 17.69 -6.65
CA SER A 305 -12.88 18.35 -7.05
C SER A 305 -14.10 17.85 -6.26
N SER A 306 -14.15 16.54 -5.96
CA SER A 306 -15.25 15.98 -5.16
C SER A 306 -15.36 16.59 -3.75
N VAL A 307 -14.24 17.00 -3.15
CA VAL A 307 -14.22 17.67 -1.85
C VAL A 307 -14.77 19.10 -1.95
N PHE A 308 -14.38 19.84 -3.01
CA PHE A 308 -14.89 21.18 -3.25
C PHE A 308 -16.38 21.21 -3.62
N ALA A 309 -16.87 20.17 -4.31
CA ALA A 309 -18.27 20.06 -4.69
C ALA A 309 -19.21 19.97 -3.48
N ILE A 310 -18.73 19.48 -2.32
CA ILE A 310 -19.51 19.43 -1.06
C ILE A 310 -19.76 20.84 -0.52
N GLY A 311 -18.81 21.78 -0.68
CA GLY A 311 -18.94 23.17 -0.22
C GLY A 311 -19.66 24.12 -1.21
N ALA A 312 -19.79 23.72 -2.47
CA ALA A 312 -20.44 24.52 -3.51
C ALA A 312 -21.92 24.88 -3.24
N PRO A 313 -22.79 23.97 -2.76
CA PRO A 313 -24.19 24.31 -2.50
C PRO A 313 -24.35 25.31 -1.33
N GLU A 314 -23.42 25.34 -0.37
CA GLU A 314 -23.48 26.27 0.77
C GLU A 314 -23.08 27.71 0.38
N GLY A 315 -22.15 27.87 -0.57
CA GLY A 315 -21.77 29.18 -1.10
C GLY A 315 -22.87 29.86 -1.94
N LEU A 316 -23.70 29.08 -2.63
CA LEU A 316 -24.80 29.58 -3.46
C LEU A 316 -26.03 30.00 -2.64
N GLN A 317 -26.21 29.42 -1.44
CA GLN A 317 -27.27 29.83 -0.52
C GLN A 317 -26.91 31.08 0.30
N ARG A 318 -25.62 31.38 0.47
CA ARG A 318 -25.13 32.68 1.00
C ARG A 318 -25.01 33.76 -0.10
N GLY A 319 -26.02 33.87 -0.97
CA GLY A 319 -26.22 35.06 -1.79
C GLY A 319 -26.42 36.32 -0.92
N PRO A 320 -26.21 37.54 -1.45
CA PRO A 320 -25.99 38.77 -0.68
C PRO A 320 -27.23 39.18 0.11
N ARG A 321 -27.41 38.64 1.31
CA ARG A 321 -28.39 39.10 2.32
C ARG A 321 -27.74 39.83 3.49
N GLY A 322 -26.52 40.32 3.28
CA GLY A 322 -25.86 41.28 4.17
C GLY A 322 -25.57 42.58 3.41
N ALA A 323 -26.62 43.26 2.94
CA ALA A 323 -26.46 44.70 2.68
C ALA A 323 -26.34 45.37 4.06
N PRO A 324 -25.31 46.21 4.33
CA PRO A 324 -25.24 46.94 5.58
C PRO A 324 -26.47 47.83 5.67
N GLU A 325 -27.31 47.61 6.67
CA GLU A 325 -28.34 48.58 7.03
C GLU A 325 -27.63 49.92 7.28
N GLY A 326 -28.04 50.95 6.54
CA GLY A 326 -27.47 52.28 6.62
C GLY A 326 -27.61 52.88 8.02
N PRO A 327 -26.86 53.96 8.32
CA PRO A 327 -26.79 54.50 9.66
C PRO A 327 -28.18 54.94 10.12
N GLN A 328 -28.61 54.42 11.28
CA GLN A 328 -29.81 54.88 11.98
C GLN A 328 -29.73 56.40 12.13
N ARG A 329 -30.65 57.10 11.46
CA ARG A 329 -30.86 58.54 11.65
C ARG A 329 -31.38 58.74 13.07
N GLU A 330 -30.54 59.37 13.87
CA GLU A 330 -30.85 60.00 15.15
C GLU A 330 -32.09 60.90 15.00
N PRO A 331 -33.12 60.78 15.87
CA PRO A 331 -34.29 61.62 15.77
C PRO A 331 -33.95 63.06 16.20
N ARG A 332 -34.19 63.99 15.28
CA ARG A 332 -34.24 65.45 15.47
C ARG A 332 -34.83 65.82 16.83
N GLY A 333 -34.02 66.49 17.66
CA GLY A 333 -34.53 67.33 18.72
C GLY A 333 -35.18 68.59 18.14
N ASP A 334 -36.28 69.00 18.78
CA ASP A 334 -36.95 70.29 18.60
C ASP A 334 -37.82 70.53 19.86
N PRO A 335 -38.20 71.77 20.19
CA PRO A 335 -37.56 72.54 21.26
C PRO A 335 -38.52 72.97 22.39
N GLU A 336 -37.98 73.79 23.31
CA GLU A 336 -38.66 74.61 24.32
C GLU A 336 -39.09 73.97 25.66
N GLY A 337 -38.85 74.72 26.74
CA GLY A 337 -39.83 74.78 27.83
C GLY A 337 -39.38 74.57 29.27
N THR A 338 -38.53 75.46 29.80
CA THR A 338 -38.73 76.17 31.09
C THR A 338 -38.71 75.39 32.44
N GLN A 339 -38.08 76.05 33.43
CA GLN A 339 -38.24 75.97 34.91
C GLN A 339 -37.26 75.04 35.65
N THR A 340 -36.20 75.54 36.30
CA THR A 340 -36.02 76.39 37.52
C THR A 340 -35.38 75.52 38.63
N GLY A 341 -34.31 76.01 39.25
CA GLY A 341 -33.77 75.42 40.49
C GLY A 341 -32.25 75.47 40.66
N LYS A 342 -31.68 76.67 40.88
CA LYS A 342 -30.49 76.85 41.75
C LYS A 342 -30.99 76.79 43.23
N PRO A 343 -30.14 76.70 44.28
CA PRO A 343 -28.68 76.86 44.39
C PRO A 343 -28.03 75.67 45.15
N GLY A 344 -26.74 75.55 45.48
CA GLY A 344 -25.54 76.37 45.43
C GLY A 344 -24.37 75.54 46.00
N GLY A 345 -23.14 75.98 45.78
CA GLY A 345 -21.94 75.33 46.30
C GLY A 345 -20.67 75.99 45.76
N HIS A 346 -20.17 76.93 46.56
CA HIS A 346 -18.95 77.75 46.43
C HIS A 346 -18.96 78.92 45.45
#